data_AF-A0A536G0U4-F1
#
_entry.id   AF-A0A536G0U4-F1
#
_cell.length_a   1.000
_cell.length_b   1.000
_cell.length_c   1.000
_cell.angle_alpha   90.00
_cell.angle_beta   90.00
_cell.angle_gamma   90.00
#
_symmetry.space_group_name_H-M   'P 1'
#
loop_
_entity.id
_entity.type
_entity.pdbx_description
1 polymer ?
#
loop_
_entity_poly.entity_id
_entity_poly.type
_entity_poly.pdbx_seq_one_letter_code
_entity_poly.pdbx_strand_id
1 'polypeptide(L)'
;MDSPTVIAFPRSDAGAISPDDLGAAALAEIDAAIALVVRHAARRVRLTAVPFVETVAAVGLAHARAAGLAFEFERPERAGVVTVTIGPQRGRR
;
A
#
# COMPACT_ATOMS: atom_id res chain seq x y z
N MET A 1 14.35 11.51 13.22
CA MET A 1 14.16 10.35 12.33
C MET A 1 12.73 10.37 11.84
N ASP A 2 12.52 10.22 10.54
CA ASP A 2 11.20 10.33 9.90
C ASP A 2 10.67 8.92 9.62
N SER A 3 10.28 8.22 10.68
CA SER A 3 9.85 6.82 10.62
C SER A 3 8.43 6.72 10.06
N PRO A 4 8.14 5.81 9.10
CA PRO A 4 6.80 5.64 8.56
C PRO A 4 5.85 5.05 9.61
N THR A 5 4.58 5.43 9.53
CA THR A 5 3.50 4.70 10.22
C THR A 5 3.37 3.33 9.56
N VAL A 6 3.57 2.27 10.34
CA VAL A 6 3.47 0.89 9.84
C VAL A 6 2.07 0.36 10.10
N ILE A 7 1.39 -0.07 9.04
CA ILE A 7 0.09 -0.75 9.13
C ILE A 7 0.31 -2.16 8.57
N ALA A 8 0.02 -3.17 9.39
CA ALA A 8 -0.02 -4.54 8.92
C ALA A 8 -1.34 -4.77 8.22
N PHE A 9 -1.29 -5.32 7.00
CA PHE A 9 -2.52 -5.74 6.33
C PHE A 9 -3.24 -6.78 7.22
N PRO A 10 -4.56 -6.63 7.45
CA PRO A 10 -5.28 -7.56 8.31
C PRO A 10 -5.14 -8.98 7.75
N ARG A 11 -4.68 -9.92 8.60
CA ARG A 11 -4.84 -11.33 8.29
C ARG A 11 -6.33 -11.61 8.37
N SER A 12 -6.98 -11.72 7.22
CA SER A 12 -8.35 -12.22 7.21
C SER A 12 -8.30 -13.67 7.69
N ASP A 13 -8.76 -13.91 8.91
CA ASP A 13 -9.02 -15.24 9.46
C ASP A 13 -10.24 -15.83 8.72
N ALA A 14 -10.14 -16.09 7.42
CA ALA A 14 -11.26 -16.54 6.62
C ALA A 14 -10.81 -17.58 5.62
N GLY A 15 -11.47 -18.74 5.64
CA GLY A 15 -11.26 -19.80 4.64
C GLY A 15 -11.45 -19.29 3.21
N ALA A 16 -10.90 -20.04 2.25
CA ALA A 16 -11.05 -19.89 0.80
C ALA A 16 -11.49 -18.49 0.29
N ILE A 17 -10.75 -17.43 0.65
CA ILE A 17 -10.97 -16.09 0.09
C ILE A 17 -10.55 -16.15 -1.38
N SER A 18 -11.40 -15.67 -2.28
CA SER A 18 -11.06 -15.65 -3.70
C SER A 18 -9.89 -14.68 -3.97
N PRO A 19 -9.06 -14.92 -5.00
CA PRO A 19 -8.01 -13.98 -5.40
C PRO A 19 -8.54 -12.57 -5.71
N ASP A 20 -9.77 -12.48 -6.23
CA ASP A 20 -10.42 -11.21 -6.56
C ASP A 20 -10.78 -10.42 -5.29
N ASP A 21 -11.31 -11.09 -4.26
CA ASP A 21 -11.62 -10.46 -2.97
C ASP A 21 -10.34 -9.99 -2.27
N LEU A 22 -9.26 -10.78 -2.34
CA LEU A 22 -7.94 -10.37 -1.84
C LEU A 22 -7.41 -9.15 -2.59
N GLY A 23 -7.60 -9.09 -3.90
CA GLY A 23 -7.22 -7.94 -4.72
C GLY A 23 -8.01 -6.68 -4.36
N ALA A 24 -9.33 -6.80 -4.19
CA ALA A 24 -10.19 -5.70 -3.78
C ALA A 24 -9.83 -5.17 -2.38
N ALA A 25 -9.59 -6.06 -1.42
CA ALA A 25 -9.13 -5.69 -0.08
C ALA A 25 -7.76 -5.00 -0.12
N ALA A 26 -6.82 -5.52 -0.90
CA ALA A 26 -5.50 -4.93 -1.10
C ALA A 26 -5.57 -3.50 -1.64
N LEU A 27 -6.44 -3.27 -2.64
CA LEU A 27 -6.65 -1.94 -3.21
C LEU A 27 -7.28 -0.98 -2.20
N ALA A 28 -8.28 -1.43 -1.43
CA ALA A 28 -8.94 -0.61 -0.42
C ALA A 28 -7.96 -0.09 0.66
N GLU A 29 -7.04 -0.94 1.12
CA GLU A 29 -6.01 -0.51 2.09
C GLU A 29 -4.99 0.47 1.49
N ILE A 30 -4.64 0.30 0.21
CA ILE A 30 -3.80 1.28 -0.50
C ILE A 30 -4.50 2.63 -0.58
N ASP A 31 -5.78 2.67 -0.92
CA ASP A 31 -6.56 3.90 -0.98
C ASP A 31 -6.72 4.56 0.40
N ALA A 32 -6.90 3.77 1.45
CA ALA A 32 -6.90 4.24 2.83
C ALA A 32 -5.55 4.87 3.21
N ALA A 33 -4.43 4.22 2.86
CA ALA A 33 -3.08 4.74 3.09
C ALA A 33 -2.82 6.06 2.34
N ILE A 34 -3.27 6.17 1.09
CA ILE A 34 -3.22 7.43 0.32
C ILE A 34 -4.03 8.50 1.05
N ALA A 35 -5.25 8.21 1.47
CA ALA A 35 -6.11 9.16 2.17
C ALA A 35 -5.49 9.65 3.49
N LEU A 36 -4.83 8.78 4.24
CA LEU A 36 -4.10 9.17 5.47
C LEU A 36 -2.98 10.18 5.17
N VAL A 37 -2.25 9.98 4.07
CA VAL A 37 -1.17 10.91 3.66
C VAL A 37 -1.73 12.23 3.13
N VAL A 38 -2.73 12.18 2.25
CA VAL A 38 -3.38 13.37 1.68
C VAL A 38 -4.03 14.24 2.76
N ARG A 39 -4.65 13.63 3.77
CA ARG A 39 -5.27 14.35 4.89
C ARG A 39 -4.27 14.79 5.96
N HIS A 40 -2.97 14.61 5.73
CA HIS A 40 -1.89 14.90 6.67
C HIS A 40 -2.01 14.18 8.02
N ALA A 41 -2.79 13.09 8.10
CA ALA A 41 -2.90 12.25 9.28
C ALA A 41 -1.69 11.33 9.47
N ALA A 42 -0.98 11.02 8.38
CA ALA A 42 0.31 10.37 8.39
C ALA A 42 1.25 11.04 7.38
N ARG A 43 2.53 11.19 7.72
CA ARG A 43 3.51 11.71 6.74
C ARG A 43 3.91 10.63 5.73
N ARG A 44 4.00 9.38 6.14
CA ARG A 44 4.34 8.23 5.30
C ARG A 44 3.69 6.99 5.90
N VAL A 45 3.09 6.15 5.06
CA VAL A 45 2.46 4.89 5.46
C VAL A 45 3.20 3.74 4.80
N ARG A 46 3.55 2.72 5.59
CA ARG A 46 4.13 1.46 5.11
C ARG A 46 3.13 0.34 5.37
N LEU A 47 2.55 -0.18 4.29
CA LEU A 47 1.70 -1.36 4.31
C LEU A 47 2.60 -2.60 4.20
N THR A 48 2.50 -3.50 5.17
CA THR A 48 3.26 -4.76 5.17
C THR A 48 2.31 -5.94 4.96
N ALA A 49 2.83 -7.00 4.33
CA ALA A 49 2.08 -8.22 4.04
C ALA A 49 0.86 -8.03 3.10
N VAL A 50 0.91 -7.06 2.18
CA VAL A 50 -0.14 -6.87 1.17
C VAL A 50 -0.09 -8.05 0.18
N PRO A 51 -1.20 -8.75 -0.11
CA PRO A 51 -1.23 -9.82 -1.11
C PRO A 51 -0.70 -9.32 -2.46
N PHE A 52 0.23 -10.07 -3.06
CA PHE A 52 0.78 -9.66 -4.35
C PHE A 52 -0.20 -9.96 -5.48
N VAL A 53 -0.95 -8.95 -5.87
CA VAL A 53 -1.78 -8.97 -7.07
C VAL A 53 -1.23 -7.90 -8.00
N GLU A 54 -0.64 -8.32 -9.14
CA GLU A 54 0.03 -7.42 -10.08
C GLU A 54 -0.89 -6.29 -10.57
N THR A 55 -2.18 -6.57 -10.73
CA THR A 55 -3.20 -5.59 -11.11
C THR A 55 -3.40 -4.51 -10.05
N VAL A 56 -3.39 -4.86 -8.77
CA VAL A 56 -3.56 -3.92 -7.66
C VAL A 56 -2.39 -2.95 -7.57
N ALA A 57 -1.17 -3.41 -7.85
CA ALA A 57 0.01 -2.55 -7.84
C ALA A 57 -0.07 -1.44 -8.90
N ALA A 58 -0.55 -1.77 -10.11
CA ALA A 58 -0.71 -0.78 -11.19
C ALA A 58 -1.79 0.27 -10.86
N VAL A 59 -2.93 -0.18 -10.33
CA VAL A 59 -4.03 0.72 -9.93
C VAL A 59 -3.62 1.60 -8.75
N GLY A 60 -3.03 1.01 -7.71
CA GLY A 60 -2.52 1.74 -6.55
C GLY A 60 -1.47 2.79 -6.91
N LEU A 61 -0.56 2.47 -7.84
CA LEU A 61 0.39 3.44 -8.38
C LEU A 61 -0.31 4.59 -9.12
N ALA A 62 -1.34 4.30 -9.91
CA ALA A 62 -2.11 5.33 -10.61
C ALA A 62 -2.81 6.28 -9.61
N HIS A 63 -3.43 5.73 -8.56
CA HIS A 63 -4.08 6.52 -7.51
C HIS A 63 -3.08 7.40 -6.74
N ALA A 64 -1.93 6.84 -6.34
CA ALA A 64 -0.90 7.60 -5.64
C ALA A 64 -0.31 8.72 -6.51
N ARG A 65 -0.11 8.48 -7.82
CA ARG A 65 0.34 9.50 -8.77
C ARG A 65 -0.69 10.61 -8.96
N ALA A 66 -1.97 10.27 -9.06
CA ALA A 66 -3.05 11.26 -9.12
C ALA A 66 -3.10 12.14 -7.86
N ALA A 67 -2.71 11.58 -6.70
CA ALA A 67 -2.58 12.31 -5.43
C ALA A 67 -1.23 13.04 -5.24
N GLY A 68 -0.31 13.00 -6.21
CA GLY A 68 1.01 13.63 -6.11
C GLY A 68 1.95 12.96 -5.09
N LEU A 69 1.75 11.67 -4.81
CA LEU A 69 2.52 10.91 -3.83
C LEU A 69 3.57 10.00 -4.50
N ALA A 70 4.61 9.67 -3.74
CA ALA A 70 5.50 8.54 -4.04
C ALA A 70 4.82 7.23 -3.64
N PHE A 71 5.01 6.22 -4.48
CA PHE A 71 4.56 4.84 -4.29
C PHE A 71 5.76 3.94 -4.53
N GLU A 72 6.36 3.47 -3.44
CA GLU A 72 7.55 2.61 -3.46
C GLU A 72 7.11 1.17 -3.19
N PHE A 73 7.61 0.26 -4.03
CA PHE A 73 7.28 -1.15 -3.99
C PHE A 73 8.53 -1.95 -3.65
N GLU A 74 8.47 -2.74 -2.58
CA GLU A 74 9.56 -3.62 -2.19
C GLU A 74 9.17 -5.07 -2.54
N ARG A 75 9.99 -5.67 -3.41
CA ARG A 75 9.83 -7.05 -3.86
C ARG A 75 9.94 -7.99 -2.64
N PRO A 76 9.17 -9.08 -2.56
CA PRO A 76 9.03 -9.84 -1.33
C PRO A 76 10.31 -10.50 -0.83
N GLU A 77 10.48 -10.54 0.50
CA GLU A 77 11.27 -11.59 1.16
C GLU A 77 10.47 -12.91 1.28
N ARG A 78 9.13 -12.88 1.18
CA ARG A 78 8.23 -14.05 1.28
C ARG A 78 7.32 -14.18 0.06
N ALA A 79 7.24 -15.36 -0.54
CA ALA A 79 6.39 -15.58 -1.71
C ALA A 79 4.93 -15.14 -1.46
N GLY A 80 4.38 -14.34 -2.39
CA GLY A 80 2.96 -13.98 -2.42
C GLY A 80 2.53 -12.73 -1.64
N VAL A 81 3.43 -12.04 -0.93
CA VAL A 81 3.10 -10.77 -0.22
C VAL A 81 4.14 -9.69 -0.45
N VAL A 82 3.75 -8.43 -0.46
CA VAL A 82 4.63 -7.29 -0.76
C VAL A 82 4.53 -6.21 0.31
N THR A 83 5.54 -5.35 0.31
CA THR A 83 5.56 -4.15 1.15
C THR A 83 5.41 -2.94 0.24
N VAL A 84 4.46 -2.07 0.59
CA VAL A 84 4.16 -0.84 -0.15
C VAL A 84 4.38 0.34 0.77
N THR A 85 5.16 1.31 0.32
CA THR A 85 5.39 2.57 1.04
C THR A 85 4.80 3.72 0.27
N ILE A 86 3.91 4.48 0.91
CA ILE A 86 3.21 5.65 0.35
C ILE A 86 3.59 6.89 1.16
N GLY A 87 3.95 7.98 0.48
CA GLY A 87 4.29 9.23 1.16
C GLY A 87 4.57 10.36 0.17
N PRO A 88 4.98 11.55 0.65
CA PRO A 88 5.40 12.65 -0.21
C PRO A 88 6.47 12.22 -1.19
N GLN A 89 6.40 12.74 -2.42
CA GLN A 89 7.50 12.62 -3.36
C GLN A 89 8.77 13.13 -2.70
N ARG A 90 9.86 12.34 -2.76
CA ARG A 90 11.17 12.83 -2.37
C ARG A 90 11.53 13.96 -3.34
N GLY A 91 11.33 15.19 -2.90
CA GLY A 91 11.76 16.37 -3.63
C GLY A 91 13.27 16.31 -3.85
N ARG A 92 13.64 16.20 -5.13
CA ARG A 92 14.89 16.73 -5.67
C ARG A 92 14.99 18.18 -5.18
N ARG A 93 15.94 18.44 -4.28
CA ARG A 93 16.40 19.82 -4.02
C ARG A 93 17.06 20.36 -5.26
#